data_AF-A0A9N9H7R2-F1
#
_entry.id   AF-A0A9N9H7R2-F1
#
_cell.length_a   1.000
_cell.length_b   1.000
_cell.length_c   1.000
_cell.angle_alpha   90.00
_cell.angle_beta   90.00
_cell.angle_gamma   90.00
#
_symmetry.space_group_name_H-M   'P 1'
#
loop_
_entity.id
_entity.type
_entity.pdbx_description
1 polymer ?
#
loop_
_entity_poly.entity_id
_entity_poly.type
_entity_poly.pdbx_seq_one_letter_code
_entity_poly.pdbx_strand_id
1 'polypeptide(L)'
;MINSELTKLFIFIALPFLIDKGREYMRTNGLNHNNTNRQKTIFDLSIIYLLVSTILIQVYYTFLSPPPNIFIAGNISPSASLSIIRTFLLTKNSQLTPIDNLLLEKLSSLENRLIYAAYGQEALLECNYCKNITDYSMFIVPNVVWSYVMMLTVLGISTITKRKSHWRIYGVIFLIGCGFIELYTLLTTDIRKNAAQGVIEFLYNNTDYYRRMAFIVLSLAVLFFNKADERSDMEMIQEIKKNQEVIIHCIKATELQRTAVLRDNNLRRIFEEFYKRIETAEKDVVMDQGYKAARNRTLSKMNMARLLKEAEIYVSSITKMKETDADNELVAGIQSSATAGNSL
;
A
#
# COMPACT_ATOMS: atom_id res chain seq x y z
N MET A 1 -12.29 29.55 -14.14
CA MET A 1 -12.30 28.18 -14.71
C MET A 1 -10.95 27.50 -14.48
N ILE A 2 -10.89 26.47 -13.64
CA ILE A 2 -9.85 25.42 -13.79
C ILE A 2 -9.94 24.96 -15.24
N ASN A 3 -8.83 24.87 -15.99
CA ASN A 3 -8.84 24.49 -17.40
C ASN A 3 -9.69 23.23 -17.59
N SER A 4 -10.96 23.42 -17.98
CA SER A 4 -11.96 22.37 -18.00
C SER A 4 -11.52 21.24 -18.92
N GLU A 5 -10.76 21.59 -19.94
CA GLU A 5 -10.19 20.64 -20.89
C GLU A 5 -9.07 19.82 -20.27
N LEU A 6 -8.23 20.39 -19.41
CA LEU A 6 -7.12 19.67 -18.75
C LEU A 6 -7.65 18.72 -17.66
N THR A 7 -8.67 19.14 -16.90
CA THR A 7 -9.34 18.26 -15.93
C THR A 7 -10.17 17.18 -16.61
N LYS A 8 -10.91 17.50 -17.69
CA LYS A 8 -11.60 16.49 -18.51
C LYS A 8 -10.60 15.49 -19.10
N LEU A 9 -9.45 15.94 -19.58
CA LEU A 9 -8.44 15.07 -20.19
C LEU A 9 -7.78 14.17 -19.14
N PHE A 10 -7.50 14.68 -17.94
CA PHE A 10 -6.99 13.87 -16.84
C PHE A 10 -8.03 12.83 -16.36
N ILE A 11 -9.30 13.23 -16.21
CA ILE A 11 -10.39 12.31 -15.91
C ILE A 11 -10.53 11.28 -17.03
N PHE A 12 -10.48 11.68 -18.29
CA PHE A 12 -10.59 10.78 -19.44
C PHE A 12 -9.43 9.79 -19.55
N ILE A 13 -8.22 10.13 -19.09
CA ILE A 13 -7.07 9.22 -19.04
C ILE A 13 -7.12 8.31 -17.80
N ALA A 14 -7.47 8.85 -16.64
CA ALA A 14 -7.45 8.11 -15.38
C ALA A 14 -8.67 7.17 -15.22
N LEU A 15 -9.84 7.55 -15.73
CA LEU A 15 -11.10 6.83 -15.53
C LEU A 15 -11.12 5.46 -16.23
N PRO A 16 -10.71 5.29 -17.51
CA PRO A 16 -10.68 3.97 -18.15
C PRO A 16 -9.70 3.03 -17.46
N PHE A 17 -8.55 3.57 -17.01
CA PHE A 17 -7.53 2.80 -16.30
C PHE A 17 -8.04 2.29 -14.95
N LEU A 18 -8.73 3.15 -14.18
CA LEU A 18 -9.34 2.78 -12.91
C LEU A 18 -10.52 1.81 -13.09
N ILE A 19 -11.34 1.98 -14.13
CA ILE A 19 -12.49 1.11 -14.42
C ILE A 19 -12.01 -0.29 -14.83
N ASP A 20 -11.03 -0.39 -15.72
CA ASP A 20 -10.57 -1.68 -16.24
C ASP A 20 -9.88 -2.51 -15.14
N LYS A 21 -9.03 -1.86 -14.34
CA LYS A 21 -8.43 -2.51 -13.17
C LYS A 21 -9.43 -2.80 -12.05
N GLY A 22 -10.44 -1.95 -11.87
CA GLY A 22 -11.56 -2.20 -10.96
C GLY A 22 -12.37 -3.44 -11.37
N ARG A 23 -12.60 -3.65 -12.67
CA ARG A 23 -13.24 -4.86 -13.20
C ARG A 23 -12.40 -6.11 -13.01
N GLU A 24 -11.09 -6.03 -13.27
CA GLU A 24 -10.17 -7.13 -13.05
C GLU A 24 -10.15 -7.55 -11.57
N TYR A 25 -10.11 -6.57 -10.67
CA TYR A 25 -10.18 -6.78 -9.23
C TYR A 25 -11.50 -7.45 -8.80
N MET A 26 -12.65 -6.94 -9.24
CA MET A 26 -13.95 -7.56 -8.95
C MET A 26 -14.02 -9.02 -9.45
N ARG A 27 -13.44 -9.31 -10.63
CA ARG A 27 -13.38 -10.67 -11.16
C ARG A 27 -12.55 -11.61 -10.29
N THR A 28 -11.44 -11.12 -9.73
CA THR A 28 -10.60 -11.91 -8.82
C THR A 28 -11.20 -12.08 -7.43
N ASN A 29 -11.96 -11.10 -6.92
CA ASN A 29 -12.64 -11.20 -5.63
C ASN A 29 -13.83 -12.18 -5.67
N GLY A 30 -14.57 -12.24 -6.78
CA GLY A 30 -15.68 -13.18 -6.94
C GLY A 30 -15.27 -14.66 -6.83
N LEU A 31 -14.01 -14.97 -7.16
CA LEU A 31 -13.45 -16.33 -7.05
C LEU A 31 -12.89 -16.66 -5.65
N ASN A 32 -12.62 -15.63 -4.83
CA ASN A 32 -11.94 -15.77 -3.53
C ASN A 32 -12.88 -15.70 -2.31
N HIS A 33 -14.21 -15.71 -2.52
CA HIS A 33 -15.20 -15.58 -1.45
C HIS A 33 -15.15 -16.73 -0.42
N ASN A 34 -14.48 -17.84 -0.73
CA ASN A 34 -14.35 -19.00 0.16
C ASN A 34 -13.10 -18.98 1.06
N ASN A 35 -12.26 -17.94 1.01
CA ASN A 35 -11.10 -17.86 1.89
C ASN A 35 -11.52 -17.35 3.28
N THR A 36 -11.27 -18.19 4.29
CA THR A 36 -11.47 -17.91 5.71
C THR A 36 -10.88 -16.56 6.11
N ASN A 37 -11.69 -15.70 6.74
CA ASN A 37 -11.26 -14.40 7.25
C ASN A 37 -10.02 -14.53 8.12
N ARG A 38 -8.89 -14.03 7.61
CA ARG A 38 -7.63 -13.93 8.36
C ARG A 38 -7.82 -13.00 9.56
N GLN A 39 -7.22 -13.35 10.70
CA GLN A 39 -7.16 -12.45 11.84
C GLN A 39 -6.31 -11.23 11.50
N LYS A 40 -6.91 -10.04 11.60
CA LYS A 40 -6.23 -8.76 11.30
C LYS A 40 -5.08 -8.56 12.28
N THR A 41 -3.89 -8.25 11.76
CA THR A 41 -2.75 -7.90 12.60
C THR A 41 -2.95 -6.51 13.21
N ILE A 42 -2.25 -6.22 14.32
CA ILE A 42 -2.27 -4.87 14.97
C ILE A 42 -1.86 -3.79 13.96
N PHE A 43 -0.95 -4.12 13.05
CA PHE A 43 -0.49 -3.23 12.00
C PHE A 43 -1.55 -2.96 10.93
N ASP A 44 -2.37 -3.96 10.57
CA ASP A 44 -3.51 -3.73 9.66
C ASP A 44 -4.54 -2.79 10.30
N LEU A 45 -4.79 -2.94 11.60
CA LEU A 45 -5.70 -2.06 12.34
C LEU A 45 -5.15 -0.62 12.43
N SER A 46 -3.85 -0.44 12.64
CA SER A 46 -3.24 0.89 12.68
C SER A 46 -3.31 1.60 11.32
N ILE A 47 -3.10 0.88 10.21
CA ILE A 47 -3.29 1.43 8.86
C ILE A 47 -4.75 1.84 8.63
N ILE A 48 -5.72 1.02 9.04
CA ILE A 48 -7.14 1.36 8.90
C ILE A 48 -7.45 2.63 9.71
N TYR A 49 -7.00 2.71 10.96
CA TYR A 49 -7.19 3.90 11.79
C TYR A 49 -6.57 5.15 11.17
N LEU A 50 -5.35 5.04 10.62
CA LEU A 50 -4.64 6.14 9.95
C LEU A 50 -5.39 6.62 8.69
N LEU A 51 -5.93 5.71 7.88
CA LEU A 51 -6.71 6.09 6.70
C LEU A 51 -8.05 6.73 7.06
N VAL A 52 -8.76 6.15 8.05
CA VAL A 52 -10.04 6.68 8.51
C VAL A 52 -9.86 8.05 9.15
N SER A 53 -8.85 8.24 10.01
CA SER A 53 -8.57 9.54 10.62
C SER A 53 -8.20 10.58 9.56
N THR A 54 -7.41 10.20 8.54
CA THR A 54 -7.10 11.08 7.41
C THR A 54 -8.37 11.50 6.66
N ILE A 55 -9.27 10.57 6.35
CA ILE A 55 -10.54 10.86 5.68
C ILE A 55 -11.38 11.83 6.53
N LEU A 56 -11.54 11.55 7.83
CA LEU A 56 -12.32 12.41 8.73
C LEU A 56 -11.75 13.83 8.81
N ILE A 57 -10.42 13.97 8.91
CA ILE A 57 -9.74 15.27 8.91
C ILE A 57 -10.03 16.02 7.60
N GLN A 58 -9.89 15.37 6.45
CA GLN A 58 -10.15 16.03 5.16
C GLN A 58 -11.61 16.42 4.99
N VAL A 59 -12.55 15.56 5.41
CA VAL A 59 -14.00 15.86 5.39
C VAL A 59 -14.32 17.04 6.31
N TYR A 60 -13.73 17.07 7.52
CA TYR A 60 -13.91 18.17 8.47
C TYR A 60 -13.49 19.51 7.85
N TYR A 61 -12.29 19.60 7.26
CA TYR A 61 -11.83 20.83 6.63
C TYR A 61 -12.54 21.16 5.31
N THR A 62 -13.16 20.18 4.64
CA THR A 62 -13.92 20.44 3.41
C THR A 62 -15.30 21.01 3.70
N PHE A 63 -16.01 20.46 4.71
CA PHE A 63 -17.42 20.78 4.94
C PHE A 63 -17.66 21.64 6.19
N LEU A 64 -16.93 21.38 7.29
CA LEU A 64 -17.18 22.04 8.56
C LEU A 64 -16.34 23.31 8.72
N SER A 65 -15.10 23.28 8.24
CA SER A 65 -14.17 24.42 8.36
C SER A 65 -13.50 24.72 7.02
N PRO A 66 -14.25 25.24 6.03
CA PRO A 66 -13.67 25.66 4.76
C PRO A 66 -12.71 26.84 4.98
N PRO A 67 -11.76 27.05 4.06
CA PRO A 67 -10.80 28.15 4.17
C PRO A 67 -11.53 29.50 4.30
N PRO A 68 -11.03 30.39 5.19
CA PRO A 68 -11.74 31.60 5.56
C PRO A 68 -11.92 32.49 4.33
N ASN A 69 -13.16 32.63 3.88
CA ASN A 69 -13.53 33.49 2.77
C ASN A 69 -14.75 34.33 3.13
N ILE A 70 -14.49 35.61 3.38
CA ILE A 70 -15.52 36.57 3.82
C ILE A 70 -16.58 36.83 2.74
N PHE A 71 -16.21 36.73 1.46
CA PHE A 71 -17.10 37.04 0.36
C PHE A 71 -18.07 35.88 0.10
N ILE A 72 -17.58 34.64 0.18
CA ILE A 72 -18.44 33.45 0.10
C ILE A 72 -19.32 33.36 1.34
N ALA A 73 -18.76 33.53 2.54
CA ALA A 73 -19.51 33.43 3.80
C ALA A 73 -20.58 34.53 3.93
N GLY A 74 -20.30 35.74 3.46
CA GLY A 74 -21.23 36.87 3.51
C GLY A 74 -22.16 36.97 2.30
N ASN A 75 -21.97 36.14 1.27
CA ASN A 75 -22.60 36.31 -0.04
C ASN A 75 -22.43 37.74 -0.60
N ILE A 76 -21.21 38.30 -0.43
CA ILE A 76 -20.87 39.67 -0.80
C ILE A 76 -20.09 39.65 -2.10
N SER A 77 -20.51 40.46 -3.08
CA SER A 77 -19.74 40.66 -4.31
C SER A 77 -18.37 41.29 -3.99
N PRO A 78 -17.27 40.85 -4.61
CA PRO A 78 -15.96 41.47 -4.45
C PRO A 78 -15.93 42.97 -4.82
N SER A 79 -16.88 43.43 -5.62
CA SER A 79 -17.06 44.85 -5.99
C SER A 79 -17.84 45.67 -4.96
N ALA A 80 -18.32 45.07 -3.86
CA ALA A 80 -19.11 45.76 -2.84
C ALA A 80 -18.31 46.86 -2.12
N SER A 81 -18.98 47.88 -1.58
CA SER A 81 -18.31 48.94 -0.82
C SER A 81 -17.64 48.39 0.45
N LEU A 82 -16.55 49.05 0.89
CA LEU A 82 -15.84 48.68 2.12
C LEU A 82 -16.75 48.72 3.37
N SER A 83 -17.75 49.61 3.37
CA SER A 83 -18.75 49.71 4.43
C SER A 83 -19.54 48.41 4.62
N ILE A 84 -19.93 47.73 3.54
CA ILE A 84 -20.68 46.46 3.59
C ILE A 84 -19.82 45.35 4.20
N ILE A 85 -18.54 45.29 3.80
CA ILE A 85 -17.57 44.31 4.34
C ILE A 85 -17.37 44.54 5.85
N ARG A 86 -17.23 45.81 6.26
CA ARG A 86 -17.11 46.18 7.68
C ARG A 86 -18.34 45.78 8.49
N THR A 87 -19.54 46.05 7.98
CA THR A 87 -20.78 45.67 8.68
C THR A 87 -20.93 44.17 8.82
N PHE A 88 -20.50 43.40 7.81
CA PHE A 88 -20.51 41.94 7.89
C PHE A 88 -19.55 41.43 8.97
N LEU A 89 -18.33 41.98 9.03
CA LEU A 89 -17.34 41.60 10.05
C LEU A 89 -17.78 41.98 11.46
N LEU A 90 -18.41 43.14 11.66
CA LEU A 90 -19.03 43.53 12.94
C LEU A 90 -20.18 42.61 13.36
N THR A 91 -20.94 42.11 12.39
CA THR A 91 -22.06 41.19 12.65
C THR A 91 -21.53 39.82 13.10
N LYS A 92 -20.39 39.39 12.54
CA LYS A 92 -19.77 38.10 12.85
C LYS A 92 -18.97 38.14 14.15
N ASN A 93 -18.14 39.17 14.32
CA ASN A 93 -17.34 39.41 15.50
C ASN A 93 -17.89 40.68 16.15
N SER A 94 -18.55 40.57 17.30
CA SER A 94 -19.17 41.70 18.01
C SER A 94 -18.23 42.92 18.20
N GLN A 95 -16.91 42.70 18.10
CA GLN A 95 -15.88 43.74 18.01
C GLN A 95 -14.86 43.38 16.92
N LEU A 96 -14.32 44.39 16.22
CA LEU A 96 -13.26 44.18 15.22
C LEU A 96 -11.94 43.86 15.91
N THR A 97 -11.36 42.72 15.57
CA THR A 97 -10.01 42.36 15.99
C THR A 97 -8.97 43.22 15.27
N PRO A 98 -7.73 43.36 15.80
CA PRO A 98 -6.66 44.06 15.09
C PRO A 98 -6.37 43.45 13.71
N ILE A 99 -6.53 42.13 13.57
CA ILE A 99 -6.40 41.41 12.29
C ILE A 99 -7.51 41.82 11.33
N ASP A 100 -8.75 41.93 11.81
CA ASP A 100 -9.88 42.40 10.98
C ASP A 100 -9.62 43.82 10.48
N ASN A 101 -9.11 44.73 11.32
CA ASN A 101 -8.79 46.09 10.91
C ASN A 101 -7.72 46.12 9.81
N LEU A 102 -6.66 45.32 9.95
CA LEU A 102 -5.62 45.20 8.92
C LEU A 102 -6.18 44.61 7.62
N LEU A 103 -7.05 43.60 7.73
CA LEU A 103 -7.73 43.02 6.59
C LEU A 103 -8.61 44.04 5.86
N LEU A 104 -9.40 44.85 6.58
CA LEU A 104 -10.20 45.93 5.99
C LEU A 104 -9.32 46.95 5.27
N GLU A 105 -8.19 47.35 5.87
CA GLU A 105 -7.25 48.28 5.25
C GLU A 105 -6.72 47.73 3.93
N LYS A 106 -6.28 46.46 3.91
CA LYS A 106 -5.80 45.80 2.70
C LYS A 106 -6.91 45.66 1.66
N LEU A 107 -8.13 45.29 2.05
CA LEU A 107 -9.27 45.14 1.15
C LEU A 107 -9.88 46.46 0.66
N SER A 108 -9.35 47.62 1.06
CA SER A 108 -9.79 48.91 0.53
C SER A 108 -9.53 49.04 -0.99
N SER A 109 -8.44 48.45 -1.48
CA SER A 109 -8.09 48.42 -2.90
C SER A 109 -8.74 47.24 -3.62
N LEU A 110 -9.29 47.49 -4.82
CA LEU A 110 -9.83 46.44 -5.69
C LEU A 110 -8.77 45.42 -6.09
N GLU A 111 -7.52 45.85 -6.30
CA GLU A 111 -6.42 44.95 -6.65
C GLU A 111 -6.14 43.93 -5.54
N ASN A 112 -6.16 44.39 -4.28
CA ASN A 112 -5.98 43.50 -3.13
C ASN A 112 -7.14 42.53 -2.94
N ARG A 113 -8.37 42.89 -3.36
CA ARG A 113 -9.51 41.97 -3.37
C ARG A 113 -9.38 40.88 -4.42
N LEU A 114 -8.79 41.20 -5.57
CA LEU A 114 -8.47 40.19 -6.59
C LEU A 114 -7.37 39.25 -6.11
N ILE A 115 -6.35 39.77 -5.44
CA ILE A 115 -5.30 38.97 -4.79
C ILE A 115 -5.93 38.06 -3.73
N TYR A 116 -6.82 38.59 -2.87
CA TYR A 116 -7.56 37.79 -1.89
C TYR A 116 -8.36 36.67 -2.55
N ALA A 117 -9.06 36.95 -3.66
CA ALA A 117 -9.86 35.94 -4.35
C ALA A 117 -9.00 34.82 -4.95
N ALA A 118 -7.80 35.17 -5.43
CA ALA A 118 -6.91 34.22 -6.09
C ALA A 118 -6.07 33.38 -5.13
N TYR A 119 -5.61 33.99 -4.05
CA TYR A 119 -4.57 33.45 -3.15
C TYR A 119 -5.06 33.26 -1.71
N GLY A 120 -6.23 33.77 -1.37
CA GLY A 120 -6.83 33.64 -0.05
C GLY A 120 -6.33 34.68 0.96
N GLN A 121 -6.84 34.56 2.19
CA GLN A 121 -6.60 35.51 3.27
C GLN A 121 -5.16 35.48 3.80
N GLU A 122 -4.58 34.28 3.94
CA GLU A 122 -3.26 34.06 4.53
C GLU A 122 -2.17 34.78 3.74
N ALA A 123 -2.17 34.62 2.41
CA ALA A 123 -1.23 35.32 1.53
C ALA A 123 -1.34 36.85 1.60
N LEU A 124 -2.54 37.40 1.76
CA LEU A 124 -2.74 38.85 1.82
C LEU A 124 -2.25 39.44 3.16
N LEU A 125 -2.41 38.70 4.26
CA LEU A 125 -2.07 39.18 5.61
C LEU A 125 -0.63 38.88 6.01
N GLU A 126 -0.10 37.72 5.64
CA GLU A 126 1.20 37.23 6.12
C GLU A 126 2.35 37.55 5.16
N CYS A 127 2.08 37.78 3.87
CA CYS A 127 3.15 38.10 2.93
C CYS A 127 3.57 39.59 3.01
N ASN A 128 4.60 39.87 3.81
CA ASN A 128 5.16 41.22 3.97
C ASN A 128 6.03 41.69 2.79
N TYR A 129 6.57 40.76 1.98
CA TYR A 129 7.50 41.08 0.88
C TYR A 129 6.84 41.08 -0.51
N CYS A 130 5.58 40.66 -0.62
CA CYS A 130 4.89 40.54 -1.89
C CYS A 130 4.54 41.92 -2.46
N LYS A 131 4.95 42.17 -3.71
CA LYS A 131 4.58 43.38 -4.47
C LYS A 131 3.86 43.03 -5.77
N ASN A 132 4.31 41.95 -6.42
CA ASN A 132 3.75 41.47 -7.67
C ASN A 132 2.92 40.21 -7.44
N ILE A 133 2.03 39.89 -8.38
CA ILE A 133 1.22 38.66 -8.40
C ILE A 133 2.10 37.40 -8.31
N THR A 134 3.27 37.44 -8.95
CA THR A 134 4.27 36.36 -8.90
C THR A 134 4.74 36.07 -7.48
N ASP A 135 4.93 37.10 -6.66
CA ASP A 135 5.44 36.96 -5.30
C ASP A 135 4.41 36.24 -4.42
N TYR A 136 3.14 36.59 -4.57
CA TYR A 136 2.02 35.91 -3.89
C TYR A 136 1.91 34.44 -4.31
N SER A 137 2.12 34.15 -5.60
CA SER A 137 2.12 32.75 -6.07
C SER A 137 3.26 31.95 -5.45
N MET A 138 4.47 32.51 -5.36
CA MET A 138 5.64 31.87 -4.74
C MET A 138 5.45 31.65 -3.24
N PHE A 139 4.72 32.52 -2.55
CA PHE A 139 4.41 32.36 -1.13
C PHE A 139 3.50 31.14 -0.87
N ILE A 140 2.52 30.87 -1.74
CA ILE A 140 1.53 29.80 -1.53
C ILE A 140 2.02 28.43 -1.99
N VAL A 141 2.85 28.38 -3.03
CA VAL A 141 3.35 27.11 -3.60
C VAL A 141 3.90 26.15 -2.53
N PRO A 142 4.75 26.59 -1.57
CA PRO A 142 5.22 25.73 -0.49
C PRO A 142 4.10 25.10 0.35
N ASN A 143 3.06 25.87 0.71
CA ASN A 143 1.93 25.37 1.49
C ASN A 143 1.14 24.30 0.70
N VAL A 144 0.91 24.55 -0.59
CA VAL A 144 0.28 23.58 -1.49
C VAL A 144 1.12 22.31 -1.58
N VAL A 145 2.42 22.42 -1.90
CA VAL A 145 3.34 21.28 -2.01
C VAL A 145 3.40 20.47 -0.72
N TRP A 146 3.42 21.15 0.43
CA TRP A 146 3.45 20.51 1.74
C TRP A 146 2.26 19.59 1.97
N SER A 147 1.06 20.00 1.55
CA SER A 147 -0.14 19.16 1.65
C SER A 147 -0.03 17.86 0.84
N TYR A 148 0.58 17.90 -0.35
CA TYR A 148 0.85 16.73 -1.17
C TYR A 148 1.93 15.82 -0.56
N VAL A 149 2.97 16.40 0.04
CA VAL A 149 4.02 15.62 0.73
C VAL A 149 3.44 14.86 1.93
N MET A 150 2.56 15.49 2.70
CA MET A 150 1.87 14.83 3.81
C MET A 150 0.99 13.67 3.33
N MET A 151 0.23 13.88 2.25
CA MET A 151 -0.60 12.82 1.67
C MET A 151 0.24 11.68 1.06
N LEU A 152 1.37 12.00 0.42
CA LEU A 152 2.33 10.99 -0.06
C LEU A 152 2.91 10.15 1.08
N THR A 153 3.15 10.78 2.24
CA THR A 153 3.63 10.08 3.44
C THR A 153 2.58 9.12 3.98
N VAL A 154 1.32 9.57 4.09
CA VAL A 154 0.17 8.73 4.46
C VAL A 154 -0.01 7.56 3.48
N LEU A 155 0.07 7.82 2.18
CA LEU A 155 0.03 6.80 1.14
C LEU A 155 1.19 5.81 1.28
N GLY A 156 2.41 6.29 1.53
CA GLY A 156 3.60 5.45 1.71
C GLY A 156 3.48 4.50 2.90
N ILE A 157 3.03 5.00 4.05
CA ILE A 157 2.80 4.19 5.25
C ILE A 157 1.69 3.17 5.01
N SER A 158 0.57 3.60 4.41
CA SER A 158 -0.57 2.71 4.16
C SER A 158 -0.31 1.63 3.10
N THR A 159 0.69 1.81 2.24
CA THR A 159 1.04 0.89 1.14
C THR A 159 2.33 0.10 1.37
N ILE A 160 2.92 0.18 2.57
CA ILE A 160 4.16 -0.54 2.90
C ILE A 160 3.98 -2.06 2.89
N THR A 161 2.77 -2.55 3.17
CA THR A 161 2.44 -3.97 3.09
C THR A 161 2.43 -4.46 1.65
N LYS A 162 3.04 -5.63 1.38
CA LYS A 162 3.08 -6.26 0.03
C LYS A 162 1.69 -6.27 -0.65
N ARG A 163 0.62 -6.51 0.11
CA ARG A 163 -0.80 -6.50 -0.34
C ARG A 163 -1.21 -5.22 -1.07
N LYS A 164 -0.72 -4.06 -0.64
CA LYS A 164 -1.06 -2.73 -1.18
C LYS A 164 0.08 -2.12 -2.01
N SER A 165 1.18 -2.84 -2.21
CA SER A 165 2.37 -2.33 -2.88
C SER A 165 2.08 -1.87 -4.32
N HIS A 166 1.22 -2.58 -5.06
CA HIS A 166 0.86 -2.19 -6.44
C HIS A 166 0.09 -0.86 -6.49
N TRP A 167 -0.73 -0.56 -5.48
CA TRP A 167 -1.47 0.71 -5.37
C TRP A 167 -0.55 1.90 -5.08
N ARG A 168 0.66 1.66 -4.57
CA ARG A 168 1.64 2.73 -4.30
C ARG A 168 1.98 3.50 -5.57
N ILE A 169 2.29 2.80 -6.67
CA ILE A 169 2.70 3.45 -7.93
C ILE A 169 1.55 4.29 -8.48
N TYR A 170 0.33 3.75 -8.51
CA TYR A 170 -0.83 4.49 -9.01
C TYR A 170 -1.21 5.68 -8.13
N GLY A 171 -1.19 5.51 -6.82
CA GLY A 171 -1.47 6.60 -5.89
C GLY A 171 -0.42 7.72 -5.99
N VAL A 172 0.86 7.37 -6.19
CA VAL A 172 1.93 8.35 -6.41
C VAL A 172 1.73 9.10 -7.73
N ILE A 173 1.46 8.39 -8.83
CA ILE A 173 1.19 9.01 -10.14
C ILE A 173 -0.02 9.95 -10.04
N PHE A 174 -1.10 9.52 -9.37
CA PHE A 174 -2.29 10.33 -9.15
C PHE A 174 -1.99 11.60 -8.35
N LEU A 175 -1.29 11.50 -7.22
CA LEU A 175 -0.96 12.65 -6.37
C LEU A 175 -0.04 13.63 -7.08
N ILE A 176 0.98 13.13 -7.78
CA ILE A 176 1.90 13.97 -8.56
C ILE A 176 1.13 14.67 -9.69
N GLY A 177 0.27 13.94 -10.42
CA GLY A 177 -0.56 14.52 -11.48
C GLY A 177 -1.49 15.62 -10.98
N CYS A 178 -2.23 15.36 -9.89
CA CYS A 178 -3.09 16.38 -9.26
C CYS A 178 -2.29 17.60 -8.79
N GLY A 179 -1.14 17.39 -8.15
CA GLY A 179 -0.26 18.47 -7.70
C GLY A 179 0.28 19.33 -8.85
N PHE A 180 0.71 18.70 -9.95
CA PHE A 180 1.13 19.44 -11.15
C PHE A 180 -0.02 20.24 -11.77
N ILE A 181 -1.22 19.67 -11.85
CA ILE A 181 -2.40 20.38 -12.37
C ILE A 181 -2.73 21.58 -11.49
N GLU A 182 -2.77 21.40 -10.17
CA GLU A 182 -3.07 22.48 -9.22
C GLU A 182 -2.03 23.60 -9.33
N LEU A 183 -0.73 23.27 -9.28
CA LEU A 183 0.35 24.24 -9.42
C LEU A 183 0.29 24.95 -10.79
N TYR A 184 0.05 24.21 -11.87
CA TYR A 184 -0.10 24.81 -13.19
C TYR A 184 -1.26 25.81 -13.22
N THR A 185 -2.42 25.47 -12.64
CA THR A 185 -3.56 26.39 -12.59
C THR A 185 -3.26 27.63 -11.75
N LEU A 186 -2.58 27.51 -10.60
CA LEU A 186 -2.22 28.64 -9.76
C LEU A 186 -1.18 29.58 -10.41
N LEU A 187 -0.27 29.04 -11.23
CA LEU A 187 0.80 29.80 -11.87
C LEU A 187 0.39 30.47 -13.18
N THR A 188 -0.57 29.89 -13.92
CA THR A 188 -0.94 30.37 -15.26
C THR A 188 -2.23 31.19 -15.31
N THR A 189 -3.03 31.18 -14.25
CA THR A 189 -4.32 31.88 -14.26
C THR A 189 -4.12 33.39 -14.10
N ASP A 190 -4.42 34.14 -15.17
CA ASP A 190 -4.42 35.60 -15.15
C ASP A 190 -5.69 36.14 -14.49
N ILE A 191 -5.59 36.48 -13.21
CA ILE A 191 -6.71 36.99 -12.39
C ILE A 191 -7.27 38.30 -12.96
N ARG A 192 -6.40 39.17 -13.49
CA ARG A 192 -6.78 40.46 -14.07
C ARG A 192 -7.66 40.32 -15.31
N LYS A 193 -7.39 39.32 -16.16
CA LYS A 193 -8.19 39.05 -17.37
C LYS A 193 -9.58 38.54 -17.01
N ASN A 194 -9.67 37.66 -16.01
CA ASN A 194 -10.94 37.12 -15.54
C ASN A 194 -11.81 38.20 -14.86
N ALA A 195 -11.17 39.09 -14.08
CA ALA A 195 -11.85 40.25 -13.51
C ALA A 195 -12.41 41.20 -14.57
N ALA A 196 -11.69 41.41 -15.68
CA ALA A 196 -12.18 42.22 -16.80
C ALA A 196 -13.39 41.61 -17.52
N GLN A 197 -13.54 40.28 -17.47
CA GLN A 197 -14.71 39.56 -17.99
C GLN A 197 -15.89 39.54 -17.00
N GLY A 198 -15.77 40.17 -15.83
CA GLY A 198 -16.82 40.26 -14.82
C GLY A 198 -17.02 38.99 -13.99
N VAL A 199 -16.18 37.97 -14.18
CA VAL A 199 -16.25 36.70 -13.45
C VAL A 199 -15.14 36.66 -12.40
N ILE A 200 -15.48 37.03 -11.16
CA ILE A 200 -14.55 36.93 -10.03
C ILE A 200 -14.76 35.59 -9.34
N GLU A 201 -14.02 34.59 -9.79
CA GLU A 201 -13.97 33.28 -9.15
C GLU A 201 -12.94 33.24 -8.01
N PHE A 202 -13.30 32.60 -6.90
CA PHE A 202 -12.39 32.34 -5.78
C PHE A 202 -11.50 31.13 -6.09
N LEU A 203 -10.41 31.37 -6.80
CA LEU A 203 -9.50 30.31 -7.26
C LEU A 203 -8.98 29.47 -6.09
N TYR A 204 -8.46 30.12 -5.04
CA TYR A 204 -7.86 29.43 -3.88
C TYR A 204 -8.84 28.48 -3.19
N ASN A 205 -10.06 28.95 -2.89
CA ASN A 205 -11.10 28.14 -2.26
C ASN A 205 -11.49 26.94 -3.14
N ASN A 206 -11.65 27.17 -4.45
CA ASN A 206 -12.00 26.10 -5.38
C ASN A 206 -10.88 25.06 -5.47
N THR A 207 -9.62 25.48 -5.60
CA THR A 207 -8.48 24.55 -5.65
C THR A 207 -8.33 23.76 -4.35
N ASP A 208 -8.50 24.40 -3.18
CA ASP A 208 -8.45 23.72 -1.89
C ASP A 208 -9.57 22.66 -1.77
N TYR A 209 -10.79 22.99 -2.20
CA TYR A 209 -11.91 22.05 -2.24
C TYR A 209 -11.60 20.81 -3.09
N TYR A 210 -11.15 21.01 -4.34
CA TYR A 210 -10.84 19.88 -5.23
C TYR A 210 -9.66 19.05 -4.73
N ARG A 211 -8.64 19.69 -4.15
CA ARG A 211 -7.50 19.00 -3.53
C ARG A 211 -7.95 18.06 -2.41
N ARG A 212 -8.76 18.56 -1.47
CA ARG A 212 -9.27 17.75 -0.36
C ARG A 212 -10.17 16.62 -0.85
N MET A 213 -11.01 16.88 -1.85
CA MET A 213 -11.82 15.84 -2.49
C MET A 213 -10.96 14.75 -3.13
N ALA A 214 -9.89 15.12 -3.84
CA ALA A 214 -8.94 14.16 -4.42
C ALA A 214 -8.27 13.29 -3.33
N PHE A 215 -7.91 13.89 -2.19
CA PHE A 215 -7.33 13.17 -1.05
C PHE A 215 -8.31 12.19 -0.39
N ILE A 216 -9.58 12.58 -0.25
CA ILE A 216 -10.64 11.70 0.28
C ILE A 216 -10.84 10.51 -0.66
N VAL A 217 -11.01 10.77 -1.96
CA VAL A 217 -11.24 9.72 -2.96
C VAL A 217 -10.06 8.74 -3.00
N LEU A 218 -8.82 9.23 -2.97
CA LEU A 218 -7.63 8.37 -2.96
C LEU A 218 -7.57 7.50 -1.70
N SER A 219 -7.79 8.10 -0.52
CA SER A 219 -7.74 7.39 0.76
C SER A 219 -8.85 6.33 0.85
N LEU A 220 -10.02 6.62 0.31
CA LEU A 220 -11.15 5.69 0.21
C LEU A 220 -10.84 4.54 -0.76
N ALA A 221 -10.26 4.83 -1.92
CA ALA A 221 -9.82 3.80 -2.87
C ALA A 221 -8.80 2.84 -2.22
N VAL A 222 -7.79 3.37 -1.53
CA VAL A 222 -6.78 2.55 -0.82
C VAL A 222 -7.39 1.73 0.33
N LEU A 223 -8.48 2.20 0.95
CA LEU A 223 -9.17 1.47 2.02
C LEU A 223 -9.96 0.27 1.47
N PHE A 224 -10.72 0.47 0.39
CA PHE A 224 -11.61 -0.55 -0.17
C PHE A 224 -10.89 -1.57 -1.07
N PHE A 225 -9.92 -1.14 -1.88
CA PHE A 225 -9.25 -2.02 -2.84
C PHE A 225 -8.06 -2.75 -2.21
N ASN A 226 -8.32 -3.85 -1.51
CA ASN A 226 -7.29 -4.77 -1.01
C ASN A 226 -7.16 -5.97 -1.93
N LYS A 227 -5.98 -6.23 -2.53
CA LYS A 227 -5.74 -7.53 -3.18
C LYS A 227 -6.13 -8.64 -2.20
N ALA A 228 -6.88 -9.64 -2.67
CA ALA A 228 -7.23 -10.80 -1.87
C ALA A 228 -5.96 -11.32 -1.18
N ASP A 229 -6.03 -11.52 0.14
CA ASP A 229 -4.87 -11.75 1.01
C ASP A 229 -3.95 -12.83 0.40
N GLU A 230 -2.79 -12.42 -0.07
CA GLU A 230 -1.67 -13.34 -0.26
C GLU A 230 -1.25 -13.77 1.16
N ARG A 231 -1.29 -15.08 1.44
CA ARG A 231 -0.86 -15.64 2.73
C ARG A 231 0.53 -15.08 3.05
N SER A 232 0.70 -14.58 4.28
CA SER A 232 2.00 -14.03 4.69
C SER A 232 3.07 -15.12 4.61
N ASP A 233 4.29 -14.79 4.19
CA ASP A 233 5.42 -15.73 4.14
C ASP A 233 5.61 -16.42 5.50
N MET A 234 5.40 -15.70 6.61
CA MET A 234 5.45 -16.24 7.96
C MET A 234 4.30 -17.21 8.29
N GLU A 235 3.10 -16.96 7.77
CA GLU A 235 1.96 -17.87 7.96
C GLU A 235 2.16 -19.14 7.15
N MET A 236 2.70 -19.01 5.94
CA MET A 236 3.08 -20.14 5.11
C MET A 236 4.17 -20.98 5.79
N ILE A 237 5.19 -20.34 6.37
CA ILE A 237 6.23 -21.03 7.14
C ILE A 237 5.65 -21.72 8.37
N GLN A 238 4.74 -21.07 9.11
CA GLN A 238 4.09 -21.67 10.27
C GLN A 238 3.21 -22.88 9.88
N GLU A 239 2.48 -22.78 8.77
CA GLU A 239 1.69 -23.87 8.20
C GLU A 239 2.59 -25.04 7.77
N ILE A 240 3.67 -24.75 7.05
CA ILE A 240 4.67 -25.74 6.64
C ILE A 240 5.28 -26.42 7.87
N LYS A 241 5.68 -25.64 8.88
CA LYS A 241 6.23 -26.16 10.14
C LYS A 241 5.25 -27.10 10.83
N LYS A 242 3.99 -26.69 10.97
CA LYS A 242 2.94 -27.51 11.58
C LYS A 242 2.72 -28.81 10.81
N ASN A 243 2.69 -28.74 9.48
CA ASN A 243 2.56 -29.92 8.63
C ASN A 243 3.78 -30.85 8.75
N GLN A 244 4.99 -30.28 8.84
CA GLN A 244 6.22 -31.04 9.06
C GLN A 244 6.24 -31.72 10.43
N GLU A 245 5.79 -31.04 11.49
CA GLU A 245 5.66 -31.64 12.83
C GLU A 245 4.74 -32.87 12.80
N VAL A 246 3.58 -32.77 12.15
CA VAL A 246 2.66 -33.91 11.98
C VAL A 246 3.34 -35.07 11.25
N ILE A 247 4.06 -34.81 10.16
CA ILE A 247 4.79 -35.84 9.40
C ILE A 247 5.85 -36.51 10.28
N ILE A 248 6.64 -35.74 11.04
CA ILE A 248 7.65 -36.26 11.96
C ILE A 248 7.01 -37.17 13.02
N HIS A 249 5.86 -36.77 13.58
CA HIS A 249 5.13 -37.59 14.54
C HIS A 249 4.62 -38.90 13.91
N CYS A 250 4.10 -38.86 12.69
CA CYS A 250 3.70 -40.05 11.96
C CYS A 250 4.89 -40.99 11.71
N ILE A 251 6.04 -40.47 11.28
CA ILE A 251 7.25 -41.28 11.06
C ILE A 251 7.69 -41.97 12.36
N LYS A 252 7.78 -41.23 13.46
CA LYS A 252 8.12 -41.78 14.78
C LYS A 252 7.13 -42.86 15.23
N ALA A 253 5.83 -42.64 15.02
CA ALA A 253 4.81 -43.63 15.34
C ALA A 253 4.98 -44.91 14.50
N THR A 254 5.27 -44.79 13.21
CA THR A 254 5.50 -45.97 12.34
C THR A 254 6.78 -46.74 12.72
N GLU A 255 7.83 -46.05 13.16
CA GLU A 255 9.06 -46.68 13.63
C GLU A 255 8.82 -47.47 14.92
N LEU A 256 8.09 -46.88 15.87
CA LEU A 256 7.67 -47.55 17.10
C LEU A 256 6.79 -48.76 16.80
N GLN A 257 5.82 -48.61 15.88
CA GLN A 257 4.97 -49.70 15.43
C GLN A 257 5.79 -50.84 14.82
N ARG A 258 6.74 -50.54 13.93
CA ARG A 258 7.60 -51.54 13.29
C ARG A 258 8.45 -52.26 14.33
N THR A 259 9.03 -51.52 15.27
CA THR A 259 9.83 -52.10 16.37
C THR A 259 8.98 -53.01 17.25
N ALA A 260 7.74 -52.60 17.57
CA ALA A 260 6.81 -53.43 18.34
C ALA A 260 6.42 -54.73 17.61
N VAL A 261 6.14 -54.65 16.31
CA VAL A 261 5.79 -55.82 15.47
C VAL A 261 6.95 -56.80 15.36
N LEU A 262 8.19 -56.33 15.19
CA LEU A 262 9.36 -57.19 15.06
C LEU A 262 9.81 -57.83 16.39
N ARG A 263 9.44 -57.23 17.52
CA ARG A 263 9.77 -57.72 18.86
C ARG A 263 8.89 -58.90 19.30
N ASP A 264 7.64 -58.97 18.84
CA ASP A 264 6.75 -60.10 19.09
C ASP A 264 6.95 -61.19 18.02
N ASN A 265 7.24 -62.42 18.45
CA ASN A 265 7.48 -63.55 17.56
C ASN A 265 6.26 -63.89 16.67
N ASN A 266 5.04 -63.76 17.18
CA ASN A 266 3.84 -64.11 16.40
C ASN A 266 3.55 -63.05 15.33
N LEU A 267 3.61 -61.77 15.71
CA LEU A 267 3.44 -60.64 14.78
C LEU A 267 4.56 -60.59 13.74
N ARG A 268 5.81 -60.87 14.12
CA ARG A 268 6.94 -60.96 13.18
C ARG A 268 6.72 -62.03 12.12
N ARG A 269 6.24 -63.23 12.50
CA ARG A 269 5.94 -64.30 11.54
C ARG A 269 4.88 -63.87 10.52
N ILE A 270 3.81 -63.22 10.97
CA ILE A 270 2.75 -62.70 10.09
C ILE A 270 3.31 -61.62 9.14
N PHE A 271 4.16 -60.73 9.66
CA PHE A 271 4.85 -59.70 8.87
C PHE A 271 5.74 -60.33 7.79
N GLU A 272 6.59 -61.29 8.15
CA GLU A 272 7.45 -62.02 7.20
C GLU A 272 6.62 -62.74 6.13
N GLU A 273 5.54 -63.42 6.52
CA GLU A 273 4.66 -64.12 5.57
C GLU A 273 3.95 -63.16 4.61
N PHE A 274 3.54 -61.97 5.08
CA PHE A 274 2.97 -60.93 4.24
C PHE A 274 3.96 -60.43 3.19
N TYR A 275 5.18 -60.06 3.60
CA TYR A 275 6.20 -59.59 2.66
C TYR A 275 6.68 -60.69 1.72
N LYS A 276 6.78 -61.93 2.18
CA LYS A 276 7.09 -63.09 1.33
C LYS A 276 6.03 -63.29 0.24
N ARG A 277 4.75 -63.12 0.56
CA ARG A 277 3.65 -63.17 -0.43
C ARG A 277 3.75 -62.05 -1.47
N ILE A 278 4.07 -60.83 -1.03
CA ILE A 278 4.29 -59.70 -1.95
C ILE A 278 5.47 -60.01 -2.86
N GLU A 279 6.60 -60.46 -2.32
CA GLU A 279 7.79 -60.76 -3.11
C GLU A 279 7.53 -61.86 -4.15
N THR A 280 6.77 -62.91 -3.79
CA THR A 280 6.36 -63.94 -4.76
C THR A 280 5.46 -63.36 -5.85
N ALA A 281 4.46 -62.56 -5.50
CA ALA A 281 3.56 -61.94 -6.47
C ALA A 281 4.31 -60.95 -7.39
N GLU A 282 5.24 -60.17 -6.84
CA GLU A 282 6.08 -59.26 -7.61
C GLU A 282 7.03 -60.03 -8.53
N LYS A 283 7.62 -61.14 -8.08
CA LYS A 283 8.42 -62.02 -8.95
C LYS A 283 7.59 -62.53 -10.14
N ASP A 284 6.36 -62.95 -9.90
CA ASP A 284 5.47 -63.42 -10.97
C ASP A 284 5.16 -62.31 -11.99
N VAL A 285 4.85 -61.10 -11.51
CA VAL A 285 4.60 -59.92 -12.35
C VAL A 285 5.87 -59.47 -13.10
N VAL A 286 7.03 -59.47 -12.45
CA VAL A 286 8.31 -59.09 -13.08
C VAL A 286 8.71 -60.11 -14.13
N MET A 287 8.31 -61.38 -13.98
CA MET A 287 8.59 -62.44 -14.96
C MET A 287 7.69 -62.39 -16.19
N ASP A 288 6.52 -61.76 -16.10
CA ASP A 288 5.61 -61.55 -17.22
C ASP A 288 6.28 -60.77 -18.38
N GLN A 289 6.07 -61.26 -19.60
CA GLN A 289 6.64 -60.68 -20.81
C GLN A 289 6.05 -59.29 -21.09
N GLY A 290 4.75 -59.08 -20.78
CA GLY A 290 4.09 -57.79 -20.94
C GLY A 290 4.70 -56.71 -20.05
N TYR A 291 4.91 -57.03 -18.77
CA TYR A 291 5.58 -56.13 -17.82
C TYR A 291 7.03 -55.84 -18.23
N LYS A 292 7.82 -56.84 -18.63
CA LYS A 292 9.21 -56.64 -19.10
C LYS A 292 9.28 -55.70 -20.30
N ALA A 293 8.38 -55.86 -21.28
CA ALA A 293 8.31 -54.98 -22.44
C ALA A 293 7.92 -53.54 -22.06
N ALA A 294 6.93 -53.38 -21.17
CA ALA A 294 6.51 -52.07 -20.68
C ALA A 294 7.61 -51.38 -19.86
N ARG A 295 8.28 -52.11 -18.96
CA ARG A 295 9.41 -51.61 -18.15
C ARG A 295 10.57 -51.16 -19.05
N ASN A 296 10.97 -51.96 -20.04
CA ASN A 296 12.04 -51.61 -20.97
C ASN A 296 11.68 -50.38 -21.84
N ARG A 297 10.41 -50.24 -22.22
CA ARG A 297 9.91 -49.06 -22.94
C ARG A 297 9.94 -47.79 -22.09
N THR A 298 9.71 -47.90 -20.78
CA THR A 298 9.79 -46.76 -19.85
C THR A 298 11.24 -46.43 -19.49
N LEU A 299 12.08 -47.44 -19.26
CA LEU A 299 13.52 -47.26 -18.98
C LEU A 299 14.27 -46.65 -20.16
N SER A 300 13.94 -47.02 -21.40
CA SER A 300 14.54 -46.40 -22.59
C SER A 300 14.15 -44.93 -22.78
N LYS A 301 13.01 -44.49 -22.21
CA LYS A 301 12.59 -43.09 -22.20
C LYS A 301 13.22 -42.27 -21.06
N MET A 302 13.61 -42.93 -19.97
CA MET A 302 14.30 -42.26 -18.86
C MET A 302 15.80 -42.19 -19.14
N ASN A 303 16.33 -40.97 -19.15
CA ASN A 303 17.77 -40.78 -19.27
C ASN A 303 18.46 -41.11 -17.92
N MET A 304 18.74 -42.38 -17.70
CA MET A 304 19.32 -42.90 -16.45
C MET A 304 20.63 -42.20 -16.07
N ALA A 305 21.45 -41.81 -17.05
CA ALA A 305 22.69 -41.07 -16.81
C ALA A 305 22.42 -39.69 -16.20
N ARG A 306 21.37 -39.00 -16.65
CA ARG A 306 20.95 -37.72 -16.07
C ARG A 306 20.43 -37.87 -14.65
N LEU A 307 19.59 -38.88 -14.41
CA LEU A 307 19.03 -39.14 -13.06
C LEU A 307 20.13 -39.51 -12.05
N LEU A 308 21.11 -40.32 -12.46
CA LEU A 308 22.26 -40.65 -11.61
C LEU A 308 23.10 -39.42 -11.28
N LYS A 309 23.32 -38.55 -12.27
CA LYS A 309 24.03 -37.27 -12.06
C LYS A 309 23.26 -36.34 -11.13
N GLU A 310 21.94 -36.24 -11.27
CA GLU A 310 21.09 -35.44 -10.36
C GLU A 310 21.11 -36.01 -8.94
N ALA A 311 21.08 -37.34 -8.79
CA ALA A 311 21.19 -38.00 -7.49
C ALA A 311 22.55 -37.79 -6.83
N GLU A 312 23.64 -37.87 -7.61
CA GLU A 312 25.01 -37.62 -7.12
C GLU A 312 25.18 -36.16 -6.67
N ILE A 313 24.64 -35.21 -7.43
CA ILE A 313 24.60 -33.79 -7.04
C ILE A 313 23.82 -33.63 -5.73
N TYR A 314 22.65 -34.25 -5.61
CA TYR A 314 21.82 -34.16 -4.40
C TYR A 314 22.55 -34.73 -3.16
N VAL A 315 23.14 -35.93 -3.27
CA VAL A 315 23.92 -36.54 -2.19
C VAL A 315 25.12 -35.66 -1.82
N SER A 316 25.87 -35.16 -2.81
CA SER A 316 27.02 -34.27 -2.56
C SER A 316 26.63 -32.96 -1.86
N SER A 317 25.42 -32.46 -2.12
CA SER A 317 24.92 -31.25 -1.47
C SER A 317 24.56 -31.49 0.00
N ILE A 318 23.97 -32.66 0.32
CA ILE A 318 23.65 -33.04 1.70
C ILE A 318 24.93 -33.31 2.50
N THR A 319 25.92 -34.01 1.92
CA THR A 319 27.18 -34.27 2.61
C THR A 319 27.95 -32.99 2.89
N LYS A 320 27.98 -32.04 1.94
CA LYS A 320 28.60 -30.72 2.14
C LYS A 320 27.89 -29.90 3.22
N MET A 321 26.56 -29.92 3.27
CA MET A 321 25.82 -29.25 4.34
C MET A 321 26.19 -29.82 5.71
N LYS A 322 26.28 -31.16 5.82
CA LYS A 322 26.66 -31.83 7.06
C LYS A 322 28.10 -31.55 7.50
N GLU A 323 29.05 -31.49 6.56
CA GLU A 323 30.44 -31.09 6.86
C GLU A 323 30.51 -29.63 7.32
N THR A 324 29.74 -28.74 6.69
CA THR A 324 29.68 -27.32 7.09
C THR A 324 29.08 -27.14 8.49
N ASP A 325 28.06 -27.92 8.85
CA ASP A 325 27.49 -27.92 10.21
C ASP A 325 28.48 -28.47 11.25
N ALA A 326 29.23 -29.52 10.90
CA ALA A 326 30.26 -30.09 11.77
C ALA A 326 31.45 -29.14 11.99
N ASP A 327 31.89 -28.43 10.94
CA ASP A 327 32.96 -27.43 11.03
C ASP A 327 32.51 -26.21 11.85
N ASN A 328 31.25 -25.79 11.73
CA ASN A 328 30.67 -24.72 12.55
C ASN A 328 30.56 -25.10 14.03
N GLU A 329 30.19 -26.35 14.35
CA GLU A 329 30.19 -26.86 15.73
C GLU A 329 31.62 -26.98 16.30
N LEU A 330 32.59 -27.39 15.48
CA LEU A 330 34.00 -27.48 15.89
C LEU A 330 34.60 -26.09 16.18
N VAL A 331 34.30 -25.09 15.35
CA VAL A 331 34.72 -23.69 15.57
C VAL A 331 34.07 -23.10 16.81
N ALA A 332 32.78 -23.37 17.06
CA ALA A 332 32.09 -22.95 18.28
C ALA A 332 32.67 -23.62 19.55
N GLY A 333 33.06 -24.90 19.47
CA GLY A 333 33.74 -25.61 20.56
C GLY A 333 35.15 -25.10 20.86
N ILE A 334 35.92 -24.73 19.83
CA ILE A 334 37.27 -24.16 19.98
C ILE A 334 37.20 -22.75 20.59
N GLN A 335 36.23 -21.92 20.23
CA GLN A 335 36.01 -20.61 20.85
C GLN A 335 35.60 -20.71 22.32
N SER A 336 34.76 -21.68 22.69
CA SER A 336 34.39 -21.97 24.09
C SER A 336 35.60 -22.42 24.93
N SER A 337 36.52 -23.19 24.35
CA SER A 337 37.71 -23.71 25.02
C SER A 337 38.79 -22.64 25.21
N ALA A 338 38.92 -21.69 24.26
CA ALA A 338 39.86 -20.58 24.35
C ALA A 338 39.47 -19.53 25.42
N THR A 339 38.17 -19.35 25.69
CA THR A 339 37.70 -18.45 26.76
C THR A 339 37.87 -19.00 28.18
N ALA A 340 38.00 -20.32 28.36
CA ALA A 340 38.22 -20.94 29.67
C ALA A 340 39.71 -21.02 30.08
N GLY A 341 40.64 -20.81 29.14
CA GLY A 341 42.09 -20.86 29.38
C GLY A 341 42.74 -19.55 29.84
N ASN A 342 41.99 -18.44 29.90
CA ASN A 342 42.51 -17.12 30.29
C ASN A 342 42.07 -16.68 31.71
N SER A 343 41.59 -17.60 32.54
CA SER A 343 41.20 -17.34 33.93
C SER A 343 41.92 -18.28 34.91
N LEU A 344 43.26 -18.22 34.91
CA LEU A 344 44.12 -18.72 35.98
C LEU A 344 45.26 -17.75 36.24
#